data_AF-A0A150IWU7-F1
#
_entry.id   AF-A0A150IWU7-F1
#
_cell.length_a   1.000
_cell.length_b   1.000
_cell.length_c   1.000
_cell.angle_alpha   90.00
_cell.angle_beta   90.00
_cell.angle_gamma   90.00
#
_symmetry.space_group_name_H-M   'P 1'
#
loop_
_entity.id
_entity.type
_entity.pdbx_description
1 polymer ?
#
loop_
_entity_poly.entity_id
_entity_poly.type
_entity_poly.pdbx_seq_one_letter_code
_entity_poly.pdbx_strand_id
1 'polypeptide(L)'
;MEEYSKLDELTLKKFHFSLSNIPVLSTELYPIKRCEGLLVGSKGAIKRQYLIQGDIGEFLRHAPEGYFLVGFWGHGFNSHAFYYLRVDSKSKIFFRLPYGGAYMDNKKEAEHISKFLPEFFKFEEKLKNMGLRRLYAVESMGSGRYEIEINDQVIKYHKSLYYSNLSEILDTYEI
;
A
#
# COMPACT_ATOMS: atom_id res chain seq x y z
N MET A 1 9.22 4.80 17.59
CA MET A 1 8.06 4.64 18.49
C MET A 1 7.15 5.86 18.46
N GLU A 2 7.58 7.05 18.90
CA GLU A 2 6.68 8.24 18.98
C GLU A 2 5.99 8.62 17.64
N GLU A 3 6.71 8.71 16.53
CA GLU A 3 6.09 9.03 15.24
C GLU A 3 5.17 7.93 14.70
N TYR A 4 5.47 6.66 15.01
CA TYR A 4 4.58 5.56 14.66
C TYR A 4 3.27 5.65 15.45
N SER A 5 3.34 5.96 16.74
CA SER A 5 2.14 6.21 17.56
C SER A 5 1.33 7.40 17.04
N LYS A 6 1.99 8.53 16.69
CA LYS A 6 1.31 9.68 16.06
C LYS A 6 0.66 9.30 14.74
N LEU A 7 1.33 8.46 13.94
CA LEU A 7 0.79 7.99 12.68
C LEU A 7 -0.45 7.10 12.91
N ASP A 8 -0.39 6.17 13.86
CA ASP A 8 -1.49 5.28 14.22
C ASP A 8 -2.71 6.05 14.77
N GLU A 9 -2.48 7.04 15.64
CA GLU A 9 -3.52 7.96 16.12
C GLU A 9 -4.16 8.73 14.95
N LEU A 10 -3.35 9.18 13.99
CA LEU A 10 -3.84 9.89 12.82
C LEU A 10 -4.65 8.97 11.91
N THR A 11 -4.20 7.74 11.65
CA THR A 11 -4.99 6.76 10.87
C THR A 11 -6.28 6.39 11.59
N LEU A 12 -6.26 6.23 12.92
CA LEU A 12 -7.47 5.96 13.69
C LEU A 12 -8.45 7.13 13.59
N LYS A 13 -7.97 8.36 13.70
CA LYS A 13 -8.79 9.58 13.60
C LYS A 13 -9.35 9.82 12.20
N LYS A 14 -8.55 9.57 11.16
CA LYS A 14 -8.90 9.89 9.77
C LYS A 14 -9.62 8.76 9.07
N PHE A 15 -9.14 7.54 9.26
CA PHE A 15 -9.59 6.35 8.53
C PHE A 15 -10.34 5.35 9.42
N HIS A 16 -10.50 5.63 10.72
CA HIS A 16 -11.21 4.74 11.65
C HIS A 16 -10.62 3.32 11.72
N PHE A 17 -9.33 3.16 11.42
CA PHE A 17 -8.60 1.91 11.62
C PHE A 17 -7.21 2.19 12.22
N SER A 18 -6.70 1.25 13.01
CA SER A 18 -5.33 1.28 13.51
C SER A 18 -4.41 0.56 12.52
N LEU A 19 -3.18 1.04 12.37
CA LEU A 19 -2.12 0.34 11.64
C LEU A 19 -1.89 -1.09 12.15
N SER A 20 -2.25 -1.39 13.41
CA SER A 20 -2.23 -2.75 13.96
C SER A 20 -3.26 -3.70 13.30
N ASN A 21 -4.27 -3.16 12.60
CA ASN A 21 -5.27 -3.95 11.88
C ASN A 21 -4.82 -4.37 10.48
N ILE A 22 -3.67 -3.90 10.01
CA ILE A 22 -3.09 -4.28 8.72
C ILE A 22 -1.70 -4.88 8.93
N PRO A 23 -1.19 -5.72 8.02
CA PRO A 23 0.13 -6.29 8.18
C PRO A 23 1.20 -5.20 8.26
N VAL A 24 1.93 -5.15 9.37
CA VAL A 24 3.12 -4.32 9.55
C VAL A 24 4.28 -5.28 9.72
N LEU A 25 5.36 -5.09 8.95
CA LEU A 25 6.53 -5.95 9.08
C LEU A 25 7.10 -5.81 10.50
N SER A 26 7.52 -6.92 11.10
CA SER A 26 8.13 -6.99 12.45
C SER A 26 9.52 -6.32 12.54
N THR A 27 9.93 -5.59 11.51
CA THR A 27 11.15 -4.78 11.51
C THR A 27 10.97 -3.52 12.34
N GLU A 28 12.07 -3.04 12.91
CA GLU A 28 12.11 -1.72 13.52
C GLU A 28 11.80 -0.63 12.46
N LEU A 29 10.96 0.33 12.86
CA LEU A 29 10.51 1.44 12.02
C LEU A 29 11.07 2.77 12.51
N TYR A 30 11.55 3.57 11.55
CA TYR A 30 12.21 4.83 11.80
C TYR A 30 11.46 5.98 11.10
N PRO A 31 11.38 7.15 11.75
CA PRO A 31 11.06 8.43 11.13
C PRO A 31 11.81 8.70 9.82
N ILE A 32 11.11 9.09 8.75
CA ILE A 32 11.74 9.63 7.54
C ILE A 32 11.80 11.15 7.67
N LYS A 33 12.86 11.67 8.29
CA LYS A 33 12.95 13.12 8.63
C LYS A 33 13.17 14.06 7.44
N ARG A 34 13.51 13.54 6.26
CA ARG A 34 13.87 14.34 5.07
C ARG A 34 12.68 14.62 4.14
N CYS A 35 11.45 14.41 4.61
CA CYS A 35 10.26 14.58 3.80
C CYS A 35 9.22 15.45 4.51
N GLU A 36 8.45 16.24 3.76
CA GLU A 36 7.39 17.13 4.27
C GLU A 36 6.14 16.37 4.79
N GLY A 37 6.30 15.13 5.26
CA GLY A 37 5.20 14.24 5.64
C GLY A 37 5.49 13.44 6.91
N LEU A 38 4.44 12.81 7.44
CA LEU A 38 4.53 11.86 8.53
C LEU A 38 4.72 10.46 7.94
N LEU A 39 5.98 10.11 7.65
CA LEU A 39 6.38 8.81 7.13
C LEU A 39 7.27 8.07 8.12
N VAL A 40 6.99 6.77 8.25
CA VAL A 40 7.85 5.82 8.97
C VAL A 40 8.19 4.65 8.07
N GLY A 41 9.38 4.09 8.21
CA GLY A 41 9.80 2.97 7.37
C GLY A 41 10.98 2.17 7.93
N SER A 42 11.23 1.02 7.32
CA SER A 42 12.37 0.17 7.65
C SER A 42 13.70 0.79 7.23
N LYS A 43 14.83 0.22 7.64
CA LYS A 43 16.18 0.71 7.24
C LYS A 43 16.32 0.83 5.71
N GLY A 44 15.70 -0.07 4.94
CA GLY A 44 15.69 0.00 3.48
C GLY A 44 14.95 1.24 2.97
N ALA A 45 13.78 1.54 3.54
CA ALA A 45 12.99 2.72 3.21
C ALA A 45 13.67 4.04 3.65
N ILE A 46 14.48 4.04 4.72
CA ILE A 46 15.30 5.21 5.06
C ILE A 46 16.38 5.47 4.01
N LYS A 47 16.97 4.41 3.44
CA LYS A 47 18.03 4.54 2.42
C LYS A 47 17.50 4.96 1.06
N ARG A 48 16.32 4.46 0.66
CA ARG A 48 15.66 4.80 -0.61
C ARG A 48 14.16 4.81 -0.43
N GLN A 49 13.54 5.96 -0.63
CA GLN A 49 12.09 6.09 -0.66
C GLN A 49 11.58 5.93 -2.10
N TYR A 50 10.51 5.15 -2.29
CA TYR A 50 9.78 5.06 -3.56
C TYR A 50 8.43 5.75 -3.35
N LEU A 51 8.29 7.00 -3.80
CA LEU A 51 7.15 7.87 -3.44
C LEU A 51 6.37 8.37 -4.65
N ILE A 52 6.93 8.31 -5.85
CA ILE A 52 6.26 8.82 -7.05
C ILE A 52 5.96 7.72 -8.06
N GLN A 53 5.10 8.00 -9.04
CA GLN A 53 4.69 7.01 -10.04
C GLN A 53 5.89 6.43 -10.84
N GLY A 54 6.90 7.26 -11.10
CA GLY A 54 8.14 6.82 -11.77
C GLY A 54 8.94 5.78 -10.98
N ASP A 55 8.73 5.70 -9.66
CA ASP A 55 9.44 4.78 -8.79
C ASP A 55 8.88 3.35 -8.83
N ILE A 56 7.66 3.15 -9.33
CA ILE A 56 6.95 1.86 -9.25
C ILE A 56 7.77 0.74 -9.89
N GLY A 57 8.34 0.98 -11.09
CA GLY A 57 9.14 -0.03 -11.78
C GLY A 57 10.42 -0.38 -11.01
N GLU A 58 11.07 0.63 -10.44
CA GLU A 58 12.27 0.45 -9.61
C GLU A 58 11.96 -0.27 -8.31
N PHE A 59 10.85 0.05 -7.65
CA PHE A 59 10.37 -0.64 -6.46
C PHE A 59 10.16 -2.14 -6.74
N LEU A 60 9.41 -2.46 -7.80
CA LEU A 60 9.13 -3.86 -8.15
C LEU A 60 10.41 -4.65 -8.47
N ARG A 61 11.39 -4.03 -9.13
CA ARG A 61 12.66 -4.70 -9.47
C ARG A 61 13.66 -4.78 -8.31
N HIS A 62 13.79 -3.73 -7.52
CA HIS A 62 14.97 -3.52 -6.66
C HIS A 62 14.65 -3.34 -5.17
N ALA A 63 13.39 -3.10 -4.77
CA ALA A 63 13.06 -3.06 -3.35
C ALA A 63 13.29 -4.45 -2.72
N PRO A 64 14.14 -4.55 -1.68
CA PRO A 64 14.50 -5.83 -1.07
C PRO A 64 13.40 -6.34 -0.14
N GLU A 65 13.41 -7.63 0.14
CA GLU A 65 12.61 -8.21 1.23
C GLU A 65 12.89 -7.49 2.57
N GLY A 66 11.84 -7.25 3.35
CA GLY A 66 11.93 -6.42 4.56
C GLY A 66 11.76 -4.92 4.31
N TYR A 67 11.56 -4.50 3.05
CA TYR A 67 11.21 -3.11 2.75
C TYR A 67 9.80 -2.80 3.28
N PHE A 68 9.68 -1.76 4.10
CA PHE A 68 8.38 -1.27 4.57
C PHE A 68 8.40 0.26 4.67
N LEU A 69 7.35 0.90 4.20
CA LEU A 69 7.13 2.35 4.34
C LEU A 69 5.63 2.58 4.47
N VAL A 70 5.22 3.36 5.47
CA VAL A 70 3.82 3.72 5.67
C VAL A 70 3.70 5.16 6.15
N GLY A 71 2.63 5.81 5.74
CA GLY A 71 2.21 7.10 6.30
C GLY A 71 1.81 8.11 5.25
N PHE A 72 1.86 9.38 5.61
CA PHE A 72 1.38 10.47 4.77
C PHE A 72 2.55 11.21 4.16
N TRP A 73 2.50 11.41 2.85
CA TRP A 73 3.48 12.25 2.17
C TRP A 73 2.86 12.97 0.98
N GLY A 74 3.40 14.15 0.71
CA GLY A 74 3.09 14.90 -0.49
C GLY A 74 4.13 15.98 -0.73
N HIS A 75 4.07 16.56 -1.91
CA HIS A 75 4.88 17.72 -2.26
C HIS A 75 3.97 18.85 -2.75
N GLY A 76 3.94 19.95 -2.00
CA GLY A 76 3.09 21.12 -2.28
C GLY A 76 1.58 20.85 -2.16
N PHE A 77 0.75 21.79 -2.62
CA PHE A 77 -0.71 21.78 -2.43
C PHE A 77 -1.47 20.62 -3.11
N ASN A 78 -0.88 19.98 -4.14
CA ASN A 78 -1.65 19.23 -5.15
C ASN A 78 -1.43 17.71 -5.14
N SER A 79 -0.44 17.17 -4.43
CA SER A 79 -0.08 15.75 -4.53
C SER A 79 0.27 15.14 -3.18
N HIS A 80 -0.73 15.06 -2.31
CA HIS A 80 -0.67 14.30 -1.06
C HIS A 80 -1.31 12.93 -1.25
N ALA A 81 -0.74 11.93 -0.58
CA ALA A 81 -1.23 10.57 -0.56
C ALA A 81 -0.93 9.88 0.78
N PHE A 82 -1.72 8.85 1.07
CA PHE A 82 -1.37 7.83 2.05
C PHE A 82 -0.59 6.72 1.37
N TYR A 83 0.56 6.38 1.93
CA TYR A 83 1.47 5.36 1.44
C TYR A 83 1.38 4.11 2.30
N TYR A 84 1.36 2.96 1.63
CA TYR A 84 1.65 1.67 2.22
C TYR A 84 2.47 0.87 1.21
N LEU A 85 3.75 0.68 1.51
CA LEU A 85 4.67 -0.11 0.71
C LEU A 85 5.20 -1.26 1.56
N ARG A 86 5.14 -2.48 1.02
CA ARG A 86 5.64 -3.68 1.69
C ARG A 86 6.31 -4.62 0.69
N VAL A 87 7.45 -5.17 1.06
CA VAL A 87 8.06 -6.30 0.38
C VAL A 87 8.31 -7.41 1.40
N ASP A 88 7.65 -8.54 1.18
CA ASP A 88 7.93 -9.80 1.86
C ASP A 88 8.33 -10.88 0.83
N SER A 89 8.50 -12.12 1.29
CA SER A 89 8.95 -13.23 0.46
C SER A 89 8.03 -13.59 -0.70
N LYS A 90 6.75 -13.19 -0.67
CA LYS A 90 5.75 -13.50 -1.71
C LYS A 90 5.14 -12.26 -2.34
N SER A 91 5.08 -11.14 -1.62
CA SER A 91 4.32 -9.95 -2.03
C SER A 91 5.20 -8.72 -2.16
N LYS A 92 5.01 -7.96 -3.25
CA LYS A 92 5.42 -6.55 -3.39
C LYS A 92 4.18 -5.70 -3.55
N ILE A 93 3.91 -4.90 -2.53
CA ILE A 93 2.75 -4.02 -2.46
C ILE A 93 3.25 -2.58 -2.54
N PHE A 94 2.73 -1.82 -3.50
CA PHE A 94 2.94 -0.39 -3.65
C PHE A 94 1.59 0.30 -3.67
N PHE A 95 1.18 0.86 -2.54
CA PHE A 95 -0.03 1.67 -2.46
C PHE A 95 0.34 3.11 -2.20
N ARG A 96 -0.04 3.96 -3.16
CA ARG A 96 -0.06 5.41 -3.08
C ARG A 96 -1.52 5.83 -3.28
N LEU A 97 -2.25 5.88 -2.18
CA LEU A 97 -3.70 6.11 -2.16
C LEU A 97 -3.98 7.61 -2.04
N PRO A 98 -4.90 8.16 -2.84
CA PRO A 98 -5.20 9.59 -2.83
C PRO A 98 -5.72 10.03 -1.45
N TYR A 99 -5.02 10.98 -0.81
CA TYR A 99 -5.47 11.59 0.45
C TYR A 99 -4.66 12.85 0.79
N GLY A 100 -5.34 13.92 1.21
CA GLY A 100 -4.73 15.17 1.69
C GLY A 100 -4.54 16.26 0.62
N GLY A 101 -4.93 16.00 -0.63
CA GLY A 101 -4.84 16.99 -1.70
C GLY A 101 -5.96 18.04 -1.62
N ALA A 102 -5.68 19.28 -2.04
CA ALA A 102 -6.68 20.37 -2.02
C ALA A 102 -7.88 20.13 -2.95
N TYR A 103 -7.69 19.36 -4.03
CA TYR A 103 -8.73 19.04 -5.01
C TYR A 103 -9.41 17.69 -4.75
N MET A 104 -9.12 17.03 -3.62
CA MET A 104 -9.70 15.73 -3.27
C MET A 104 -10.83 15.91 -2.27
N ASP A 105 -11.86 15.08 -2.39
CA ASP A 105 -12.80 14.85 -1.30
C ASP A 105 -12.13 13.95 -0.26
N ASN A 106 -11.38 14.58 0.65
CA ASN A 106 -10.62 13.87 1.68
C ASN A 106 -11.50 13.06 2.63
N LYS A 107 -12.79 13.39 2.76
CA LYS A 107 -13.72 12.58 3.56
C LYS A 107 -14.05 11.29 2.80
N LYS A 108 -14.41 11.41 1.53
CA LYS A 108 -14.70 10.24 0.68
C LYS A 108 -13.47 9.34 0.52
N GLU A 109 -12.29 9.93 0.33
CA GLU A 109 -11.06 9.15 0.24
C GLU A 109 -10.69 8.45 1.55
N ALA A 110 -10.94 9.09 2.71
CA ALA A 110 -10.80 8.41 3.99
C ALA A 110 -11.68 7.16 4.11
N GLU A 111 -12.93 7.25 3.66
CA GLU A 111 -13.88 6.14 3.64
C GLU A 111 -13.48 5.02 2.65
N HIS A 112 -12.81 5.37 1.55
CA HIS A 112 -12.28 4.38 0.61
C HIS A 112 -11.06 3.68 1.19
N ILE A 113 -10.08 4.42 1.75
CA ILE A 113 -8.90 3.83 2.39
C ILE A 113 -9.30 2.88 3.53
N SER A 114 -10.28 3.26 4.35
CA SER A 114 -10.73 2.47 5.51
C SER A 114 -11.37 1.14 5.13
N LYS A 115 -11.97 1.05 3.94
CA LYS A 115 -12.54 -0.19 3.39
C LYS A 115 -11.47 -0.99 2.64
N PHE A 116 -10.77 -0.32 1.72
CA PHE A 116 -9.84 -0.95 0.80
C PHE A 116 -8.71 -1.70 1.52
N LEU A 117 -8.03 -1.07 2.50
CA LEU A 117 -6.86 -1.70 3.12
C LEU A 117 -7.22 -3.00 3.86
N PRO A 118 -8.21 -3.03 4.78
CA PRO A 118 -8.61 -4.28 5.42
C PRO A 118 -9.11 -5.35 4.42
N GLU A 119 -9.88 -4.95 3.41
CA GLU A 119 -10.39 -5.89 2.39
C GLU A 119 -9.25 -6.45 1.54
N PHE A 120 -8.28 -5.62 1.16
CA PHE A 120 -7.11 -6.05 0.41
C PHE A 120 -6.30 -7.08 1.19
N PHE A 121 -6.09 -6.89 2.50
CA PHE A 121 -5.34 -7.88 3.27
C PHE A 121 -6.12 -9.16 3.54
N LYS A 122 -7.45 -9.11 3.64
CA LYS A 122 -8.29 -10.33 3.61
C LYS A 122 -8.17 -11.06 2.28
N PHE A 123 -8.16 -10.32 1.18
CA PHE A 123 -7.96 -10.87 -0.16
C PHE A 123 -6.56 -11.50 -0.30
N GLU A 124 -5.51 -10.82 0.15
CA GLU A 124 -4.15 -11.36 0.17
C GLU A 124 -4.06 -12.67 0.97
N GLU A 125 -4.67 -12.74 2.15
CA GLU A 125 -4.73 -13.98 2.94
C GLU A 125 -5.50 -15.10 2.21
N LYS A 126 -6.61 -14.77 1.52
CA LYS A 126 -7.30 -15.73 0.65
C LYS A 126 -6.37 -16.28 -0.43
N LEU A 127 -5.63 -15.42 -1.13
CA LEU A 127 -4.66 -15.85 -2.14
C LEU A 127 -3.59 -16.77 -1.55
N LYS A 128 -3.06 -16.44 -0.36
CA LYS A 128 -2.09 -17.29 0.35
C LYS A 128 -2.64 -18.70 0.60
N ASN A 129 -3.90 -18.80 1.03
CA ASN A 129 -4.58 -20.08 1.25
C ASN A 129 -4.81 -20.86 -0.06
N MET A 130 -4.85 -20.19 -1.21
CA MET A 130 -4.98 -20.80 -2.53
C MET A 130 -3.64 -21.26 -3.14
N GLY A 131 -2.51 -21.02 -2.47
CA GLY A 131 -1.19 -21.36 -2.98
C GLY A 131 -0.45 -20.20 -3.66
N LEU A 132 -0.63 -18.96 -3.17
CA LEU A 132 0.11 -17.80 -3.64
C LEU A 132 1.63 -18.05 -3.65
N ARG A 133 2.24 -17.85 -4.81
CA ARG A 133 3.70 -17.86 -5.04
C ARG A 133 4.27 -16.46 -5.21
N ARG A 134 3.54 -15.57 -5.89
CA ARG A 134 3.95 -14.17 -6.08
C ARG A 134 2.76 -13.24 -6.20
N LEU A 135 2.82 -12.09 -5.55
CA LEU A 135 1.85 -11.00 -5.69
C LEU A 135 2.59 -9.68 -5.94
N TYR A 136 2.35 -9.05 -7.07
CA TYR A 136 2.62 -7.63 -7.27
C TYR A 136 1.29 -6.90 -7.24
N ALA A 137 1.11 -6.00 -6.28
CA ALA A 137 -0.09 -5.19 -6.14
C ALA A 137 0.30 -3.71 -6.14
N VAL A 138 -0.16 -2.99 -7.14
CA VAL A 138 0.11 -1.56 -7.31
C VAL A 138 -1.21 -0.82 -7.35
N GLU A 139 -1.33 0.18 -6.48
CA GLU A 139 -2.32 1.26 -6.58
C GLU A 139 -1.58 2.59 -6.50
N SER A 140 -1.83 3.48 -7.44
CA SER A 140 -1.23 4.80 -7.48
C SER A 140 -2.21 5.80 -8.07
N MET A 141 -2.88 6.56 -7.20
CA MET A 141 -3.75 7.68 -7.59
C MET A 141 -4.86 7.28 -8.58
N GLY A 142 -5.54 6.15 -8.34
CA GLY A 142 -6.61 5.64 -9.21
C GLY A 142 -6.15 4.81 -10.41
N SER A 143 -4.84 4.57 -10.54
CA SER A 143 -4.28 3.57 -11.46
C SER A 143 -3.87 2.32 -10.69
N GLY A 144 -4.31 1.15 -11.17
CA GLY A 144 -3.95 -0.13 -10.56
C GLY A 144 -3.33 -1.12 -11.53
N ARG A 145 -2.43 -1.95 -10.99
CA ARG A 145 -1.81 -3.08 -11.70
C ARG A 145 -1.56 -4.21 -10.71
N TYR A 146 -2.01 -5.40 -11.09
CA TYR A 146 -1.87 -6.61 -10.30
C TYR A 146 -1.26 -7.71 -11.14
N GLU A 147 -0.28 -8.41 -10.59
CA GLU A 147 0.24 -9.66 -11.12
C GLU A 147 0.23 -10.68 -10.00
N ILE A 148 -0.55 -11.75 -10.19
CA ILE A 148 -0.78 -12.76 -9.17
C ILE A 148 -0.37 -14.12 -9.73
N GLU A 149 0.53 -14.80 -9.05
CA GLU A 149 0.94 -16.16 -9.36
C GLU A 149 0.44 -17.10 -8.27
N ILE A 150 -0.49 -17.98 -8.61
CA ILE A 150 -1.06 -19.00 -7.74
C ILE A 150 -0.76 -20.34 -8.38
N ASN A 151 -0.05 -21.22 -7.66
CA ASN A 151 0.42 -22.50 -8.20
C ASN A 151 1.21 -22.31 -9.52
N ASP A 152 0.66 -22.69 -10.67
CA ASP A 152 1.32 -22.51 -11.99
C ASP A 152 0.56 -21.54 -12.90
N GLN A 153 -0.42 -20.81 -12.35
CA GLN A 153 -1.21 -19.83 -13.08
C GLN A 153 -0.75 -18.40 -12.78
N VAL A 154 -0.65 -17.57 -13.83
CA VAL A 154 -0.29 -16.16 -13.73
C VAL A 154 -1.45 -15.30 -14.23
N ILE A 155 -1.99 -14.47 -13.35
CA ILE A 155 -3.06 -13.52 -13.61
C ILE A 155 -2.45 -12.13 -13.73
N LYS A 156 -2.82 -11.38 -14.78
CA LYS A 156 -2.43 -9.99 -14.95
C LYS A 156 -3.67 -9.12 -15.10
N TYR A 157 -3.84 -8.16 -14.19
CA TYR A 157 -4.99 -7.27 -14.17
C TYR A 157 -4.54 -5.81 -14.14
N HIS A 158 -5.02 -5.01 -15.09
CA HIS A 158 -4.57 -3.64 -15.33
C HIS A 158 -5.70 -2.62 -15.15
N LYS A 159 -6.37 -2.68 -14.00
CA LYS A 159 -7.31 -1.65 -13.55
C LYS A 159 -7.15 -1.45 -12.05
N SER A 160 -7.57 -0.29 -11.56
CA SER A 160 -7.64 -0.03 -10.12
C SER A 160 -8.76 -0.85 -9.48
N LEU A 161 -8.44 -1.48 -8.35
CA LEU A 161 -9.39 -2.10 -7.45
C LEU A 161 -9.70 -1.20 -6.25
N TYR A 162 -9.02 -0.06 -6.10
CA TYR A 162 -9.22 0.86 -4.99
C TYR A 162 -10.68 1.34 -4.82
N TYR A 163 -11.40 1.50 -5.94
CA TYR A 163 -12.82 1.84 -5.95
C TYR A 163 -13.73 0.68 -6.39
N SER A 164 -13.19 -0.53 -6.52
CA SER A 164 -13.88 -1.69 -7.10
C SER A 164 -13.90 -2.86 -6.12
N ASN A 165 -14.54 -3.96 -6.51
CA ASN A 165 -14.54 -5.19 -5.72
C ASN A 165 -13.29 -6.01 -6.03
N LEU A 166 -12.50 -6.33 -5.02
CA LEU A 166 -11.28 -7.16 -5.16
C LEU A 166 -11.54 -8.55 -5.74
N SER A 167 -12.74 -9.10 -5.51
CA SER A 167 -13.14 -10.41 -6.05
C SER A 167 -13.27 -10.42 -7.57
N GLU A 168 -13.41 -9.25 -8.22
CA GLU A 168 -13.50 -9.14 -9.68
C GLU A 168 -12.31 -9.83 -10.38
N ILE A 169 -11.12 -9.81 -9.76
CA ILE A 169 -9.95 -10.52 -10.30
C ILE A 169 -10.16 -12.03 -10.31
N LEU A 170 -10.73 -12.62 -9.26
CA LEU A 170 -10.89 -14.07 -9.19
C LEU A 170 -12.03 -14.53 -10.10
N ASP A 171 -13.14 -13.77 -10.13
CA ASP A 171 -14.30 -14.04 -10.97
C ASP A 171 -13.94 -13.99 -12.46
N THR A 172 -13.06 -13.07 -12.87
CA THR A 172 -12.61 -12.94 -14.27
C THR A 172 -11.81 -14.16 -14.76
N TYR A 173 -11.16 -14.89 -13.85
CA TYR A 173 -10.24 -15.98 -14.19
C TYR A 173 -10.71 -17.36 -13.71
N GLU A 174 -11.97 -17.47 -13.24
CA GLU A 174 -12.60 -18.72 -12.78
C GLU A 174 -11.82 -19.46 -11.67
N ILE A 175 -11.26 -18.72 -10.70
CA ILE A 175 -10.44 -19.26 -9.59
C ILE A 175 -11.13 -19.13 -8.23
#